data_AF-A0A2Z7BGU5-F1
#
_entry.id   AF-A0A2Z7BGU5-F1
#
_cell.length_a   1.000
_cell.length_b   1.000
_cell.length_c   1.000
_cell.angle_alpha   90.00
_cell.angle_beta   90.00
_cell.angle_gamma   90.00
#
_symmetry.space_group_name_H-M   'P 1'
#
loop_
_entity.id
_entity.type
_entity.pdbx_description
1 polymer ?
#
loop_
_entity_poly.entity_id
_entity_poly.type
_entity_poly.pdbx_seq_one_letter_code
_entity_poly.pdbx_strand_id
1 'polypeptide(L)'
;MQLAKEWCVAETRAPTDKLQAFLDYSCGVINCSAIQPGAPCFEPNDVISHASYALNQEYRHTNVCRIDIGTFSTIDPCNLFFPLFIYTYIAFLRSS
;
A
#
# COMPACT_ATOMS: atom_id res chain seq x y z
N MET A 1 -0.93 -23.41 -7.97
CA MET A 1 -0.80 -22.99 -6.55
C MET A 1 -0.86 -21.47 -6.49
N GLN A 2 -1.93 -20.88 -5.98
CA GLN A 2 -1.94 -19.53 -5.42
C GLN A 2 -2.20 -19.70 -3.94
N LEU A 3 -1.16 -19.56 -3.11
CA LEU A 3 -1.26 -19.81 -1.65
C LEU A 3 -0.84 -18.61 -0.79
N ALA A 4 -0.57 -17.46 -1.42
CA ALA A 4 -0.34 -16.19 -0.72
C ALA A 4 -1.17 -15.09 -1.40
N LYS A 5 -1.79 -14.22 -0.59
CA LYS A 5 -2.42 -12.99 -1.06
C LYS A 5 -1.28 -12.06 -1.52
N GLU A 6 -0.94 -12.11 -2.80
CA GLU A 6 0.10 -11.27 -3.39
C GLU A 6 -0.45 -9.85 -3.59
N TRP A 7 0.30 -8.87 -3.08
CA TRP A 7 0.04 -7.45 -3.20
C TRP A 7 1.09 -6.85 -4.12
N CYS A 8 0.68 -5.93 -4.99
CA CYS A 8 1.63 -5.12 -5.77
C CYS A 8 1.96 -3.88 -4.95
N VAL A 9 3.21 -3.76 -4.49
CA VAL A 9 3.67 -2.65 -3.64
C VAL A 9 4.79 -1.88 -4.33
N ALA A 10 5.04 -0.63 -3.95
CA ALA A 10 6.13 0.14 -4.51
C ALA A 10 7.48 -0.46 -4.10
N GLU A 11 8.41 -0.52 -5.04
CA GLU A 11 9.76 -0.97 -4.76
C GLU A 11 10.51 0.13 -4.00
N THR A 12 11.19 -0.23 -2.92
CA THR A 12 11.91 0.71 -2.05
C THR A 12 13.08 1.41 -2.75
N ARG A 13 13.62 0.77 -3.79
CA ARG A 13 14.70 1.30 -4.63
C ARG A 13 14.18 2.08 -5.83
N ALA A 14 12.86 2.16 -6.04
CA ALA A 14 12.31 2.90 -7.14
C ALA A 14 12.57 4.41 -6.96
N PRO A 15 12.86 5.15 -8.05
CA PRO A 15 13.02 6.58 -7.99
C PRO A 15 11.74 7.25 -7.45
N THR A 16 11.86 8.07 -6.40
CA THR A 16 10.71 8.70 -5.74
C THR A 16 9.93 9.61 -6.68
N ASP A 17 10.60 10.25 -7.64
CA ASP A 17 9.99 11.05 -8.71
C ASP A 17 9.07 10.23 -9.60
N LYS A 18 9.46 9.00 -9.95
CA LYS A 18 8.60 8.08 -10.71
C LYS A 18 7.41 7.60 -9.88
N LEU A 19 7.62 7.32 -8.61
CA LEU A 19 6.55 6.92 -7.69
C LEU A 19 5.54 8.04 -7.50
N GLN A 20 6.00 9.29 -7.36
CA GLN A 20 5.12 10.46 -7.25
C GLN A 20 4.33 10.68 -8.53
N ALA A 21 5.01 10.65 -9.69
CA ALA A 21 4.34 10.81 -10.99
C ALA A 21 3.29 9.71 -11.23
N PHE A 22 3.59 8.48 -10.81
CA PHE A 22 2.63 7.38 -10.85
C PHE A 22 1.45 7.60 -9.90
N LEU A 23 1.70 8.06 -8.67
CA LEU A 23 0.67 8.34 -7.68
C LEU A 23 -0.29 9.45 -8.18
N ASP A 24 0.27 10.55 -8.70
CA ASP A 24 -0.49 11.68 -9.23
C ASP A 24 -1.37 11.26 -10.42
N TYR A 25 -0.83 10.44 -11.32
CA TYR A 25 -1.59 9.85 -12.42
C TYR A 25 -2.68 8.89 -11.92
N SER A 26 -2.31 7.98 -11.02
CA SER A 26 -3.19 6.93 -10.52
C SER A 26 -4.38 7.53 -9.81
N CYS A 27 -4.21 8.55 -8.97
CA CYS A 27 -5.33 9.17 -8.27
C CYS A 27 -6.36 9.87 -9.18
N GLY A 28 -6.03 10.12 -10.45
CA GLY A 28 -7.00 10.54 -11.46
C GLY A 28 -7.85 9.40 -12.04
N VAL A 29 -7.38 8.15 -11.91
CA VAL A 29 -7.99 6.95 -12.51
C VAL A 29 -8.59 6.01 -11.45
N ILE A 30 -7.92 5.87 -10.30
CA ILE A 30 -8.32 5.06 -9.16
C ILE A 30 -8.74 5.92 -7.98
N ASN A 31 -9.50 5.33 -7.05
CA ASN A 31 -9.94 6.03 -5.85
C ASN A 31 -8.83 6.07 -4.79
N CYS A 32 -8.19 7.23 -4.63
CA CYS A 32 -7.18 7.47 -3.59
C CYS A 32 -7.75 7.94 -2.25
N SER A 33 -9.05 7.82 -1.99
CA SER A 33 -9.67 8.29 -0.73
C SER A 33 -9.07 7.65 0.52
N ALA A 34 -8.59 6.41 0.44
CA ALA A 34 -8.03 5.69 1.58
C ALA A 34 -6.64 6.19 2.01
N ILE A 35 -5.94 6.93 1.15
CA ILE A 35 -4.61 7.50 1.40
C ILE A 35 -4.67 9.03 1.57
N GLN A 36 -5.86 9.61 1.70
CA GLN A 36 -6.02 11.03 2.00
C GLN A 36 -5.82 11.30 3.50
N PRO A 37 -5.45 12.53 3.91
CA PRO A 37 -5.34 12.89 5.32
C PRO A 37 -6.58 12.48 6.13
N GLY A 38 -6.37 11.73 7.22
CA GLY A 38 -7.44 11.22 8.08
C GLY A 38 -8.06 9.89 7.65
N ALA A 39 -7.59 9.28 6.56
CA ALA A 39 -8.00 7.97 6.09
C ALA A 39 -7.11 6.83 6.67
N PRO A 40 -7.58 5.58 6.71
CA PRO A 40 -6.89 4.49 7.42
C PRO A 40 -5.55 4.07 6.81
N CYS A 41 -5.29 4.36 5.52
CA CYS A 41 -4.02 4.05 4.84
C CYS A 41 -3.18 5.31 4.60
N PHE A 42 -3.47 6.42 5.28
CA PHE A 42 -2.69 7.65 5.15
C PHE A 42 -1.29 7.52 5.74
N GLU A 43 -1.18 6.86 6.89
CA GLU A 43 0.10 6.69 7.57
C GLU A 43 0.80 5.38 7.18
N PRO A 44 2.14 5.42 6.98
CA PRO A 44 2.99 6.60 7.06
C PRO A 44 2.81 7.53 5.84
N ASN A 45 2.91 8.85 6.05
CA ASN A 45 2.76 9.88 5.03
C ASN A 45 4.01 9.99 4.15
N ASP A 46 4.29 8.91 3.43
CA ASP A 46 5.43 8.77 2.52
C ASP A 46 4.95 8.38 1.12
N VAL A 47 5.65 8.89 0.11
CA VAL A 47 5.33 8.62 -1.31
C VAL A 47 5.35 7.12 -1.62
N ILE A 48 6.28 6.36 -1.04
CA ILE A 48 6.39 4.90 -1.23
C ILE A 48 5.13 4.19 -0.71
N SER A 49 4.62 4.59 0.44
CA SER A 49 3.44 3.97 1.06
C SER A 49 2.17 4.28 0.27
N HIS A 50 1.99 5.53 -0.12
CA HIS A 50 0.85 5.95 -0.96
C HIS A 50 0.93 5.33 -2.36
N ALA A 51 2.11 5.28 -2.98
CA ALA A 51 2.32 4.61 -4.26
C ALA A 51 2.07 3.10 -4.17
N SER A 52 2.43 2.45 -3.05
CA SER A 52 2.15 1.04 -2.83
C SER A 52 0.65 0.75 -2.77
N TYR A 53 -0.13 1.63 -2.13
CA TYR A 53 -1.59 1.53 -2.18
C TYR A 53 -2.11 1.67 -3.60
N ALA A 54 -1.64 2.68 -4.35
CA ALA A 54 -2.06 2.93 -5.72
C ALA A 54 -1.75 1.75 -6.66
N LEU A 55 -0.52 1.22 -6.59
CA LEU A 55 -0.08 0.04 -7.36
C LEU A 55 -0.96 -1.17 -7.05
N ASN A 56 -1.29 -1.37 -5.78
CA ASN A 56 -2.16 -2.47 -5.41
C ASN A 56 -3.60 -2.30 -5.92
N GLN A 57 -4.15 -1.08 -5.90
CA GLN A 57 -5.48 -0.84 -6.46
C GLN A 57 -5.50 -1.10 -7.97
N GLU A 58 -4.49 -0.64 -8.69
CA GLU A 58 -4.33 -0.93 -10.12
C GLU A 58 -4.22 -2.44 -10.36
N TYR A 59 -3.40 -3.14 -9.57
CA TYR A 59 -3.26 -4.58 -9.63
C TYR A 59 -4.59 -5.31 -9.37
N ARG A 60 -5.37 -4.88 -8.40
CA ARG A 60 -6.69 -5.48 -8.11
C ARG A 60 -7.70 -5.22 -9.22
N HIS A 61 -7.56 -4.15 -9.98
CA HIS A 61 -8.45 -3.81 -11.08
C HIS A 61 -8.05 -4.52 -12.39
N THR A 62 -6.75 -4.58 -12.67
CA THR A 62 -6.21 -5.03 -13.97
C THR A 62 -5.58 -6.41 -13.93
N ASN A 63 -5.27 -6.93 -12.74
CA ASN A 63 -4.40 -8.09 -12.51
C ASN A 63 -2.98 -7.93 -13.07
N VAL A 64 -2.51 -6.70 -13.27
CA VAL A 64 -1.16 -6.37 -13.75
C VAL A 64 -0.43 -5.55 -12.69
N CYS A 65 0.78 -5.99 -12.32
CA CYS A 65 1.68 -5.23 -11.45
C CYS A 65 2.78 -4.57 -12.27
N ARG A 66 2.97 -3.26 -12.08
CA ARG A 66 3.98 -2.46 -12.77
C ARG A 66 5.36 -2.69 -12.14
N ILE A 67 6.03 -3.75 -12.60
CA ILE A 67 7.33 -4.20 -12.04
C ILE A 67 8.49 -3.21 -12.27
N ASP A 68 8.28 -2.14 -13.05
CA ASP A 68 9.23 -1.05 -13.25
C ASP A 68 9.37 -0.13 -12.02
N ILE A 69 8.32 -0.03 -11.21
CA ILE A 69 8.27 0.80 -9.99
C ILE A 69 7.72 0.04 -8.78
N GLY A 70 7.25 -1.19 -8.98
CA GLY A 70 6.63 -2.02 -7.96
C GLY A 70 7.20 -3.44 -7.92
N THR A 71 6.85 -4.16 -6.87
CA THR A 71 7.25 -5.55 -6.63
C THR A 71 6.10 -6.30 -5.98
N PHE A 72 6.11 -7.63 -6.12
CA PHE A 72 5.14 -8.47 -5.43
C PHE A 72 5.56 -8.64 -3.98
N SER A 73 4.63 -8.37 -3.07
CA SER A 73 4.81 -8.56 -1.65
C SER A 73 3.70 -9.45 -1.10
N THR A 74 4.03 -10.27 -0.10
CA THR A 74 3.03 -11.01 0.68
C THR A 74 2.44 -10.16 1.81
N ILE A 75 2.89 -8.91 1.95
CA ILE A 75 2.51 -7.98 3.00
C ILE A 75 1.58 -6.90 2.41
N ASP A 76 0.48 -6.64 3.10
CA ASP A 76 -0.49 -5.61 2.70
C ASP A 76 0.11 -4.21 2.86
N PRO A 77 0.20 -3.39 1.79
CA PRO A 77 0.84 -2.08 1.84
C PRO A 77 0.14 -1.07 2.74
N CYS A 78 -1.18 -1.19 2.93
CA CYS A 78 -1.92 -0.35 3.87
C CYS A 78 -1.78 -0.85 5.31
N ASN A 79 -1.48 -2.15 5.49
CA ASN A 79 -1.34 -2.77 6.81
C ASN A 79 0.12 -2.86 7.28
N LEU A 80 1.08 -2.31 6.52
CA LEU A 80 2.52 -2.36 6.82
C LEU A 80 2.88 -1.79 8.21
N PHE A 81 2.02 -0.95 8.79
CA PHE A 81 2.24 -0.31 10.09
C PHE A 81 1.30 -0.77 11.22
N PHE A 82 0.32 -1.61 10.92
CA PHE A 82 -0.53 -2.19 11.95
C PHE A 82 0.15 -3.20 12.90
N PRO A 83 1.28 -3.89 12.61
CA PRO A 83 1.83 -4.84 13.58
C PRO A 83 2.47 -4.17 14.81
N LEU A 84 2.64 -2.85 14.85
CA LEU A 84 3.07 -2.16 16.08
C LEU A 84 1.88 -1.55 16.85
N PHE A 85 0.88 -1.02 16.16
CA PHE A 85 -0.28 -0.39 16.79
C PHE A 85 -1.39 -1.38 17.16
N ILE A 86 -1.61 -2.45 16.38
CA ILE A 86 -2.60 -3.48 16.70
C ILE A 86 -2.04 -4.52 17.68
N TYR A 87 -0.74 -4.85 17.66
CA TYR A 87 -0.23 -5.89 18.57
C TYR A 87 -0.26 -5.44 20.04
N THR A 88 -0.14 -4.13 20.30
CA THR A 88 -0.39 -3.54 21.63
C THR A 88 -1.89 -3.44 21.93
N TYR A 89 -2.73 -3.05 20.96
CA TYR A 89 -4.17 -2.88 21.17
C TYR A 89 -4.95 -4.21 21.28
N ILE A 90 -4.64 -5.23 20.47
CA ILE A 90 -5.20 -6.59 20.57
C ILE A 90 -4.62 -7.33 21.79
N ALA A 91 -3.37 -7.09 22.21
CA ALA A 91 -2.87 -7.59 23.50
C ALA A 91 -3.65 -6.99 24.69
N PHE A 92 -4.05 -5.72 24.60
CA PHE A 92 -4.95 -5.09 25.58
C PHE A 92 -6.37 -5.65 25.52
N LEU A 93 -6.98 -5.80 24.34
CA LEU A 93 -8.35 -6.34 24.18
C LEU A 93 -8.46 -7.85 24.43
N ARG A 94 -7.36 -8.60 24.42
CA ARG A 94 -7.34 -10.01 24.84
C ARG A 94 -7.13 -10.18 26.36
N SER A 95 -6.91 -9.08 27.08
CA SER A 95 -6.72 -9.03 28.54
C SER A 95 -7.84 -8.26 29.26
N SER A 96 -9.00 -8.06 28.63
CA SER A 96 -10.24 -7.56 29.27
C SER A 96 -11.42 -8.47 28.97
#